data_AF-A0AAU3KW04-F1
#
_entry.id   AF-A0AAU3KW04-F1
#
_cell.length_a   1.000
_cell.length_b   1.000
_cell.length_c   1.000
_cell.angle_alpha   90.00
_cell.angle_beta   90.00
_cell.angle_gamma   90.00
#
_symmetry.space_group_name_H-M   'P 1'
#
loop_
_entity.id
_entity.type
_entity.pdbx_description
1 polymer ?
#
loop_
_entity_poly.entity_id
_entity_poly.type
_entity_poly.pdbx_seq_one_letter_code
_entity_poly.pdbx_strand_id
1 'polypeptide(L)'
;MNRDPEFGRLIRERVHGAGPATIRMLLQRAVERGEVDRSTLDSRRAMVAIDLLRNEFLMFGTPIDDAVIIDIVDQVYLPLVLRPDRAR
;
A
#
# COMPACT_ATOMS: atom_id res chain seq x y z
N MET A 1 -19.97 -20.20 3.38
CA MET A 1 -19.30 -19.05 2.75
C MET A 1 -19.04 -19.41 1.29
N ASN A 2 -20.01 -19.15 0.42
CA ASN A 2 -19.94 -19.50 -1.00
C ASN A 2 -18.92 -18.56 -1.68
N ARG A 3 -17.81 -19.10 -2.20
CA ARG A 3 -16.86 -18.32 -2.99
C ARG A 3 -17.44 -18.15 -4.38
N ASP A 4 -18.25 -17.10 -4.56
CA ASP A 4 -18.74 -16.69 -5.87
C ASP A 4 -17.56 -16.12 -6.70
N PRO A 5 -17.15 -16.79 -7.80
CA PRO A 5 -16.05 -16.34 -8.64
C PRO A 5 -16.32 -14.99 -9.32
N GLU A 6 -17.58 -14.70 -9.65
CA GLU A 6 -17.99 -13.45 -10.30
C GLU A 6 -17.91 -12.27 -9.34
N PHE A 7 -18.34 -12.46 -8.09
CA PHE A 7 -18.14 -11.47 -7.03
C PHE A 7 -16.66 -11.17 -6.81
N GLY A 8 -15.81 -12.21 -6.78
CA GLY A 8 -14.35 -12.02 -6.68
C GLY A 8 -13.74 -11.26 -7.86
N ARG A 9 -14.29 -11.42 -9.07
CA ARG A 9 -13.86 -10.69 -10.28
C ARG A 9 -14.27 -9.22 -10.23
N LEU A 10 -15.51 -8.93 -9.84
CA LEU A 10 -16.03 -7.56 -9.66
C LEU A 10 -15.26 -6.76 -8.63
N ILE A 11 -14.93 -7.38 -7.48
CA ILE A 11 -14.08 -6.76 -6.46
C ILE A 11 -12.70 -6.46 -7.05
N ARG A 12 -12.05 -7.42 -7.71
CA ARG A 12 -10.74 -7.18 -8.37
C ARG A 12 -10.79 -6.02 -9.36
N GLU A 13 -11.76 -5.97 -10.25
CA GLU A 13 -11.87 -4.91 -11.28
C GLU A 13 -12.04 -3.51 -10.67
N ARG A 14 -12.83 -3.37 -9.60
CA ARG A 14 -13.00 -2.09 -8.90
C ARG A 14 -11.82 -1.71 -8.01
N VAL A 15 -11.14 -2.71 -7.48
CA VAL A 15 -10.05 -2.56 -6.52
C VAL A 15 -8.69 -2.32 -7.21
N HIS A 16 -8.49 -2.81 -8.43
CA HIS A 16 -7.28 -2.61 -9.23
C HIS A 16 -7.25 -1.24 -9.97
N GLY A 17 -7.77 -0.18 -9.36
CA GLY A 17 -7.63 1.20 -9.86
C GLY A 17 -6.17 1.70 -9.88
N ALA A 18 -5.94 2.98 -10.15
CA ALA A 18 -4.62 3.59 -10.38
C ALA A 18 -3.57 3.43 -9.25
N GLY A 19 -3.98 3.05 -8.04
CA GLY A 19 -3.13 2.97 -6.84
C GLY A 19 -1.84 2.13 -6.98
N PRO A 20 -1.88 0.86 -7.44
CA PRO A 20 -0.70 0.01 -7.52
C PRO A 20 0.36 0.51 -8.52
N ALA A 21 -0.06 1.08 -9.65
CA ALA A 21 0.86 1.63 -10.64
C ALA A 21 1.55 2.90 -10.11
N THR A 22 0.78 3.80 -9.47
CA THR A 22 1.33 5.03 -8.87
C THR A 22 2.30 4.71 -7.73
N ILE A 23 1.96 3.77 -6.84
CA ILE A 23 2.85 3.35 -5.75
C ILE A 23 4.16 2.78 -6.28
N ARG A 24 4.10 1.92 -7.31
CA ARG A 24 5.31 1.36 -7.93
C ARG A 24 6.21 2.46 -8.50
N MET A 25 5.64 3.45 -9.18
CA MET A 25 6.40 4.59 -9.71
C MET A 25 7.04 5.42 -8.58
N LEU A 26 6.33 5.66 -7.48
CA LEU A 26 6.86 6.39 -6.33
C LEU A 26 8.03 5.64 -5.67
N LEU A 27 7.87 4.33 -5.44
CA LEU A 27 8.93 3.50 -4.87
C LEU A 27 10.14 3.39 -5.80
N GLN A 28 9.93 3.32 -7.12
CA GLN A 28 11.02 3.33 -8.09
C GLN A 28 11.89 4.59 -7.97
N ARG A 29 11.25 5.76 -7.84
CA ARG A 29 11.97 7.02 -7.59
C ARG A 29 12.69 7.03 -6.23
N ALA A 30 12.11 6.41 -5.21
CA ALA A 30 12.74 6.30 -3.89
C ALA A 30 13.97 5.36 -3.91
N VAL A 31 13.93 4.30 -4.73
CA VAL A 31 15.10 3.45 -5.01
C VAL A 31 16.20 4.25 -5.70
N GLU A 32 15.85 5.10 -6.68
CA GLU A 32 16.82 5.98 -7.35
C GLU A 32 17.48 6.97 -6.40
N ARG A 33 16.77 7.43 -5.36
CA ARG A 33 17.33 8.27 -4.28
C ARG A 33 18.11 7.48 -3.22
N GLY A 34 18.09 6.15 -3.27
CA GLY A 34 18.72 5.29 -2.28
C GLY A 34 17.97 5.18 -0.95
N GLU A 35 16.73 5.68 -0.87
CA GLU A 35 15.87 5.66 0.31
C GLU A 35 15.20 4.30 0.54
N VAL A 36 15.02 3.51 -0.52
CA VAL A 36 14.35 2.20 -0.52
C VAL A 36 15.26 1.16 -1.18
N ASP A 37 15.35 -0.05 -0.63
CA ASP A 37 16.07 -1.15 -1.29
C ASP A 37 15.27 -1.68 -2.49
N ARG A 38 15.93 -1.94 -3.62
CA ARG A 38 15.27 -2.40 -4.87
C ARG A 38 14.43 -3.66 -4.70
N SER A 39 14.83 -4.57 -3.82
CA SER A 39 14.08 -5.79 -3.48
C SER A 39 12.70 -5.50 -2.87
N THR A 40 12.47 -4.28 -2.36
CA THR A 40 11.18 -3.85 -1.81
C THR A 40 10.11 -3.77 -2.89
N LEU A 41 10.46 -3.42 -4.14
CA LEU A 41 9.53 -3.23 -5.26
C LEU A 41 8.72 -4.49 -5.59
N ASP A 42 9.33 -5.65 -5.43
CA ASP A 42 8.73 -6.96 -5.71
C ASP A 42 8.19 -7.64 -4.44
N SER A 43 8.32 -6.98 -3.29
CA SER A 43 7.89 -7.51 -2.00
C SER A 43 6.45 -7.12 -1.66
N ARG A 44 5.86 -7.83 -0.69
CA ARG A 44 4.56 -7.44 -0.11
C ARG A 44 4.59 -6.05 0.51
N ARG A 45 5.75 -5.61 1.02
CA ARG A 45 5.93 -4.31 1.70
C ARG A 45 5.48 -3.16 0.80
N ALA A 46 5.71 -3.25 -0.51
CA ALA A 46 5.34 -2.21 -1.48
C ALA A 46 3.83 -1.88 -1.47
N MET A 47 2.97 -2.87 -1.21
CA MET A 47 1.51 -2.72 -1.34
C MET A 47 0.79 -2.53 0.00
N VAL A 48 1.49 -2.62 1.13
CA VAL A 48 0.86 -2.63 2.48
C VAL A 48 -0.05 -1.43 2.71
N ALA A 49 0.38 -0.21 2.38
CA ALA A 49 -0.47 0.98 2.56
C ALA A 49 -1.79 0.88 1.79
N ILE A 50 -1.76 0.39 0.55
CA ILE A 50 -2.96 0.23 -0.28
C ILE A 50 -3.87 -0.87 0.27
N ASP A 51 -3.27 -1.96 0.76
CA ASP A 51 -4.04 -3.06 1.35
C ASP A 51 -4.71 -2.63 2.67
N LEU A 52 -4.03 -1.82 3.49
CA LEU A 52 -4.59 -1.25 4.72
C LEU A 52 -5.69 -0.23 4.45
N LEU A 53 -5.48 0.72 3.52
CA LEU A 53 -6.51 1.68 3.12
C LEU A 53 -7.75 0.99 2.55
N ARG A 54 -7.55 -0.09 1.77
CA ARG A 54 -8.66 -0.91 1.28
C ARG A 54 -9.37 -1.62 2.41
N ASN A 55 -8.64 -2.15 3.38
CA ASN A 55 -9.24 -2.79 4.55
C ASN A 55 -10.09 -1.79 5.34
N GLU A 56 -9.56 -0.59 5.58
CA GLU A 56 -10.28 0.50 6.24
C GLU A 56 -11.58 0.84 5.52
N PHE A 57 -11.50 1.05 4.19
CA PHE A 57 -12.66 1.29 3.35
C PHE A 57 -13.70 0.16 3.43
N LEU A 58 -13.27 -1.11 3.39
CA LEU A 58 -14.17 -2.25 3.41
C LEU A 58 -14.84 -2.44 4.78
N MET A 59 -14.15 -2.10 5.86
CA MET A 59 -14.66 -2.27 7.22
C MET A 59 -15.51 -1.09 7.69
N PHE A 60 -15.13 0.14 7.34
CA PHE A 60 -15.70 1.36 7.91
C PHE A 60 -16.31 2.31 6.87
N GLY A 61 -16.06 2.07 5.58
CA GLY A 61 -16.62 2.86 4.48
C GLY A 61 -15.86 4.17 4.25
N THR A 62 -16.59 5.18 3.79
CA THR A 62 -16.06 6.54 3.54
C THR A 62 -16.85 7.58 4.32
N PRO A 63 -16.22 8.71 4.70
CA PRO A 63 -14.82 9.09 4.41
C PRO A 63 -13.81 8.35 5.29
N ILE A 64 -12.58 8.18 4.76
CA ILE A 64 -11.43 7.74 5.57
C ILE A 64 -10.86 8.99 6.24
N ASP A 65 -10.66 8.95 7.55
CA ASP A 65 -10.07 10.05 8.31
C ASP A 65 -8.58 10.22 7.96
N ASP A 66 -8.13 11.46 7.78
CA ASP A 66 -6.72 11.80 7.54
C ASP A 66 -5.80 11.23 8.63
N ALA A 67 -6.27 11.18 9.89
CA ALA A 67 -5.51 10.60 10.99
C ALA A 67 -5.20 9.11 10.76
N VAL A 68 -6.13 8.36 10.16
CA VAL A 68 -5.92 6.95 9.82
C VAL A 68 -4.92 6.82 8.68
N ILE A 69 -4.97 7.71 7.69
CA ILE A 69 -4.01 7.74 6.59
C ILE A 69 -2.60 8.03 7.13
N ILE A 70 -2.46 9.03 8.01
CA ILE A 70 -1.19 9.39 8.65
C ILE A 70 -0.65 8.21 9.45
N ASP A 71 -1.48 7.55 10.26
CA ASP A 71 -1.06 6.38 11.04
C ASP A 71 -0.56 5.23 10.14
N ILE A 72 -1.31 4.89 9.09
CA ILE A 72 -0.92 3.88 8.10
C ILE A 72 0.43 4.22 7.46
N VAL A 73 0.65 5.48 7.09
CA VAL A 73 1.88 5.91 6.42
C VAL A 73 3.06 5.91 7.38
N ASP A 74 2.95 6.62 8.49
CA ASP A 74 4.06 6.92 9.38
C ASP A 74 4.42 5.72 10.27
N GLN A 75 3.42 5.03 10.82
CA GLN A 75 3.66 3.95 11.78
C GLN A 75 3.88 2.61 11.10
N VAL A 76 3.32 2.41 9.90
CA VAL A 76 3.36 1.11 9.22
C VAL A 76 4.16 1.17 7.92
N TYR A 77 3.75 2.00 6.96
CA TYR A 77 4.28 1.88 5.60
C TYR A 77 5.73 2.36 5.47
N LEU A 78 6.06 3.55 5.99
CA LEU A 78 7.41 4.11 5.88
C LEU A 78 8.46 3.22 6.57
N PRO A 79 8.29 2.74 7.80
CA PRO A 79 9.22 1.77 8.42
C PRO A 79 9.35 0.48 7.60
N LEU A 80 8.28 0.09 6.90
CA LEU A 80 8.28 -1.07 6.01
C LEU A 80 8.84 -0.79 4.61
N VAL A 81 9.21 0.41 4.19
CA VAL A 81 9.81 0.58 2.84
C VAL A 81 11.13 1.32 2.87
N LEU A 82 11.28 2.25 3.79
CA LEU A 82 12.51 3.01 3.95
C LEU A 82 13.62 2.10 4.47
N ARG A 83 14.82 2.35 3.97
CA ARG A 83 16.04 1.78 4.54
C ARG A 83 16.19 2.34 5.96
N PRO A 84 16.54 1.50 6.94
CA PRO A 84 16.86 2.01 8.26
C PRO A 84 18.01 3.00 8.12
N ASP A 85 17.86 4.16 8.75
CA ASP A 85 18.90 5.16 8.74
C ASP A 85 20.15 4.56 9.40
N ARG A 86 21.23 4.42 8.62
CA ARG A 86 22.45 3.74 9.10
C ARG A 86 23.27 4.60 10.06
N ALA A 87 22.78 5.79 10.41
CA ALA A 87 23.41 6.67 11.38
C ALA A 87 22.61 6.66 12.70
N ARG A 88 23.07 5.83 13.63
CA ARG A 88 23.13 6.23 15.03
C ARG A 88 24.43 5.75 15.65
#